data_AF-A0A545SAE0-F1
#
_entry.id   AF-A0A545SAE0-F1
#
_cell.length_a   1.000
_cell.length_b   1.000
_cell.length_c   1.000
_cell.angle_alpha   90.00
_cell.angle_beta   90.00
_cell.angle_gamma   90.00
#
_symmetry.space_group_name_H-M   'P 1'
#
loop_
_entity.id
_entity.type
_entity.pdbx_description
1 polymer ?
#
loop_
_entity_poly.entity_id
_entity_poly.type
_entity_poly.pdbx_seq_one_letter_code
_entity_poly.pdbx_strand_id
1 'polypeptide(L)' 'MIAARIYLVTVGDATHLVKATSQAQAIRRIARDLMTCRPAHSLEVAGLMMAGATVLDAADPEHERQEAAA' A
#
# COMPACT_ATOMS: atom_id res chain seq x y z
N MET A 1 -7.70 4.64 24.94
CA MET A 1 -8.41 3.98 23.82
C MET A 1 -8.30 4.90 22.61
N ILE A 2 -7.73 4.46 21.49
CA ILE A 2 -7.59 5.32 20.29
C ILE A 2 -8.96 5.45 19.63
N ALA A 3 -9.45 6.68 19.46
CA ALA A 3 -10.75 6.94 18.86
C ALA A 3 -10.72 6.62 17.35
N ALA A 4 -11.68 5.81 16.89
CA ALA A 4 -11.86 5.54 15.47
C ALA A 4 -12.50 6.74 14.75
N ARG A 5 -12.07 6.99 13.51
CA ARG A 5 -12.60 8.01 12.59
C ARG A 5 -13.09 7.34 11.30
N ILE A 6 -13.91 8.05 10.53
CA ILE A 6 -14.26 7.65 9.16
C ILE A 6 -13.26 8.31 8.21
N TYR A 7 -12.59 7.50 7.41
CA TYR A 7 -11.67 7.92 6.37
C TYR A 7 -12.32 7.73 5.00
N LEU A 8 -12.07 8.68 4.10
CA LEU A 8 -12.41 8.57 2.69
C LEU A 8 -11.19 8.01 1.96
N VAL A 9 -11.35 6.85 1.33
CA VAL A 9 -10.28 6.16 0.60
C VAL A 9 -10.70 6.08 -0.86
N THR A 10 -9.99 6.76 -1.74
CA THR A 10 -10.26 6.78 -3.19
C THR A 10 -9.24 5.93 -3.92
N VAL A 11 -9.72 5.04 -4.79
CA VAL A 11 -8.89 4.18 -5.66
C VAL A 11 -9.43 4.28 -7.08
N GLY A 12 -8.68 4.94 -7.96
CA GLY A 12 -9.21 5.32 -9.27
C GLY A 12 -10.46 6.19 -9.13
N ASP A 13 -11.56 5.77 -9.78
CA ASP A 13 -12.86 6.46 -9.74
C ASP A 13 -13.76 6.03 -8.58
N ALA A 14 -13.34 5.06 -7.75
CA ALA A 14 -14.14 4.54 -6.65
C ALA A 14 -13.78 5.21 -5.32
N THR A 15 -14.79 5.62 -4.55
CA THR A 15 -14.63 6.19 -3.20
C THR A 15 -15.26 5.28 -2.15
N HIS A 16 -14.50 4.96 -1.11
CA HIS A 16 -14.92 4.12 0.00
C HIS A 16 -14.86 4.88 1.33
N LEU A 17 -15.86 4.66 2.19
CA LEU A 17 -15.86 5.16 3.57
C LEU A 17 -15.42 4.03 4.51
N VAL A 18 -14.33 4.25 5.24
CA VAL A 18 -13.71 3.23 6.09
C VAL A 18 -13.57 3.73 7.52
N LYS A 19 -14.13 3.00 8.48
CA LYS A 19 -13.91 3.24 9.91
C LYS A 19 -12.58 2.63 10.34
N ALA A 20 -11.65 3.46 10.84
CA ALA A 20 -10.32 3.01 11.26
C ALA A 20 -9.75 3.90 12.38
N THR A 21 -8.67 3.46 13.03
CA THR A 21 -7.93 4.25 14.04
C THR A 21 -6.74 5.00 13.44
N SER A 22 -6.37 4.71 12.18
CA SER A 22 -5.34 5.42 11.43
C SER A 22 -5.58 5.36 9.92
N GLN A 23 -4.97 6.28 9.17
CA GLN A 23 -5.02 6.30 7.70
C GLN A 23 -4.49 5.00 7.09
N ALA A 24 -3.33 4.52 7.56
CA ALA A 24 -2.73 3.28 7.10
C ALA A 24 -3.63 2.06 7.34
N GLN A 25 -4.41 2.03 8.41
CA GLN A 25 -5.39 0.96 8.62
C GLN A 25 -6.57 1.07 7.63
N ALA A 26 -7.05 2.27 7.35
CA ALA A 26 -8.11 2.50 6.37
C ALA A 26 -7.69 2.07 4.95
N ILE A 27 -6.50 2.47 4.50
CA ILE A 27 -5.96 2.09 3.19
C ILE A 27 -5.79 0.57 3.11
N ARG A 28 -5.18 -0.06 4.13
CA ARG A 28 -4.96 -1.52 4.15
C ARG A 28 -6.26 -2.32 4.06
N ARG A 29 -7.38 -1.81 4.59
CA ARG A 29 -8.68 -2.48 4.48
C ARG A 29 -9.13 -2.57 3.02
N ILE A 30 -8.96 -1.51 2.25
CA ILE A 30 -9.34 -1.46 0.82
C ILE A 30 -8.33 -2.23 -0.03
N ALA A 31 -7.03 -2.02 0.18
CA ALA A 31 -5.98 -2.71 -0.56
C ALA A 31 -6.09 -4.24 -0.43
N ARG A 32 -6.51 -4.76 0.74
CA ARG A 32 -6.72 -6.20 0.96
C ARG A 32 -7.74 -6.80 -0.01
N ASP A 33 -8.78 -6.06 -0.40
CA ASP A 33 -9.83 -6.58 -1.28
C ASP A 33 -9.43 -6.46 -2.76
N LEU A 34 -8.48 -5.56 -3.09
CA LEU A 34 -8.09 -5.25 -4.47
C LEU A 34 -6.78 -5.90 -4.91
N MET A 35 -5.92 -6.30 -3.97
CA MET A 35 -4.55 -6.71 -4.25
C MET A 35 -4.27 -8.12 -3.72
N THR A 36 -3.44 -8.86 -4.46
CA THR A 36 -2.86 -10.13 -4.01
C THR A 36 -1.36 -9.98 -3.83
N CYS A 37 -0.81 -10.57 -2.78
CA CYS A 37 0.63 -10.60 -2.54
C CYS A 37 1.06 -12.04 -2.25
N ARG A 38 2.15 -12.47 -2.89
CA ARG A 38 2.85 -13.73 -2.61
C ARG A 38 4.35 -13.55 -2.76
N PRO A 39 5.18 -14.38 -2.14
CA PRO A 39 6.60 -14.45 -2.47
C PRO A 39 6.79 -14.76 -3.97
N ALA A 40 7.69 -14.03 -4.62
CA ALA A 40 8.07 -14.26 -6.00
C ALA A 40 9.20 -15.31 -6.07
N HIS A 41 9.18 -16.18 -7.08
CA HIS A 41 10.30 -17.07 -7.36
C HIS A 41 11.42 -16.32 -8.10
N SER A 42 12.67 -16.74 -7.91
CA SER A 42 13.83 -16.05 -8.49
C SER A 42 13.77 -15.92 -10.02
N LEU A 43 13.21 -16.93 -10.72
CA LEU A 43 13.03 -16.87 -12.17
C LEU A 43 12.00 -15.82 -12.60
N GLU A 44 10.92 -15.66 -11.82
CA GLU A 44 9.90 -14.64 -12.10
C GLU A 44 10.46 -13.24 -11.90
N VAL A 45 11.25 -13.05 -10.84
CA VAL A 45 11.93 -11.78 -10.57
C VAL A 45 12.87 -11.43 -11.72
N ALA A 46 13.73 -12.36 -12.14
CA ALA A 46 14.64 -12.14 -13.27
C ALA A 46 13.89 -11.79 -14.56
N GLY A 47 12.81 -12.51 -14.87
CA GLY A 47 11.96 -12.25 -16.02
C GLY A 47 11.34 -10.84 -16.01
N LEU A 48 10.77 -10.44 -14.87
CA LEU A 48 10.14 -9.13 -14.72
C LEU A 48 11.16 -7.99 -14.76
N MET A 49 12.34 -8.17 -14.15
CA MET A 49 13.41 -7.16 -14.21
C MET A 49 13.94 -6.97 -15.63
N MET A 50 14.08 -8.04 -16.42
CA MET A 50 14.42 -7.92 -17.85
C MET A 50 13.33 -7.20 -18.65
N ALA A 51 12.06 -7.33 -18.25
CA ALA A 51 10.94 -6.58 -18.84
C ALA A 51 10.85 -5.12 -18.34
N GLY A 52 11.77 -4.68 -17.47
CA GLY A 52 11.86 -3.30 -16.99
C GLY A 52 11.21 -3.03 -15.63
N ALA A 53 10.75 -4.07 -14.91
CA ALA A 53 10.25 -3.88 -13.55
C ALA A 53 11.38 -3.54 -12.57
N THR A 54 11.10 -2.66 -11.62
CA THR A 54 12.04 -2.25 -10.56
C THR A 54 11.63 -2.83 -9.21
N VAL A 55 12.62 -3.10 -8.36
CA VAL A 55 12.38 -3.47 -6.95
C VAL A 55 12.26 -2.20 -6.13
N LEU A 56 11.20 -2.12 -5.35
CA LEU A 56 10.98 -1.04 -4.38
C LEU A 56 11.30 -1.56 -2.99
N ASP A 57 12.04 -0.79 -2.20
CA ASP A 57 12.29 -1.10 -0.79
C ASP A 57 11.19 -0.46 0.06
N ALA A 58 10.48 -1.29 0.83
CA ALA A 58 9.43 -0.83 1.72
C ALA A 58 9.97 -0.09 2.95
N ALA A 59 11.25 -0.25 3.28
CA ALA A 59 11.93 0.40 4.40
C ALA A 59 12.83 1.57 3.95
N ASP A 60 12.64 2.09 2.74
CA ASP A 60 13.43 3.22 2.24
C ASP A 60 13.19 4.47 3.12
N PRO A 61 14.21 4.97 3.83
CA PRO A 61 14.08 6.09 4.75
C PRO A 61 13.75 7.42 4.05
N GLU A 62 13.92 7.55 2.74
CA GLU A 62 13.42 8.72 1.99
C GLU A 62 11.90 8.67 1.79
N HIS A 63 11.34 7.47 1.60
CA HIS A 63 9.90 7.29 1.48
C HIS A 63 9.21 7.50 2.84
N GLU A 64 9.77 6.95 3.93
CA GLU A 64 9.25 7.13 5.28
C GLU A 64 9.26 8.60 5.74
N ARG A 65 10.27 9.39 5.33
CA ARG A 65 10.36 10.83 5.65
C ARG A 65 9.28 11.66 4.95
N GLN A 66 8.87 11.27 3.73
CA GLN A 66 7.79 11.93 3.01
C GLN A 66 6.43 11.56 3.60
N GLU A 67 6.22 10.30 4.00
CA GLU A 67 4.98 9.87 4.69
C GLU A 67 4.82 10.53 6.07
N ALA A 68 5.90 10.80 6.79
CA ALA A 68 5.84 11.47 8.10
C ALA A 68 5.51 12.99 8.01
N ALA A 69 5.63 13.59 6.83
CA ALA A 69 5.40 15.02 6.61
C ALA A 69 3.98 15.35 6.08
N ALA A 70 3.17 14.34 5.77
CA ALA A 70 1.80 14.46 5.24
C ALA A 70 0.73 14.05 6.27
#